data_AF-A0A8C7YCP6-F1
#
_entry.id   AF-A0A8C7YCP6-F1
#
_cell.length_a   1.000
_cell.length_b   1.000
_cell.length_c   1.000
_cell.angle_alpha   90.00
_cell.angle_beta   90.00
_cell.angle_gamma   90.00
#
_symmetry.space_group_name_H-M   'P 1'
#
loop_
_entity.id
_entity.type
_entity.pdbx_description
1 polymer ?
#
loop_
_entity_poly.entity_id
_entity_poly.type
_entity_poly.pdbx_seq_one_letter_code
_entity_poly.pdbx_strand_id
1 'polypeptide(L)'
;MSGSERKIRALREILQKPGNNTCADCGAPDPEWASCSLGVFICLACSGIHRNIQEISKVKSVGLSHWEDQELEFMAKNGNEPTKKIYEATVPVYYYKPNHKDCQVLREQWIRAKYERKEFSEAGRNLIYEEGTRDGMLMKRGRDNGQFLNRRFVLSEREGTLKYFTKFDAKDPKAVIKVDTINATFKPEKIGNPNGLQITYLKAYSTRNIFVYHDSSKEIVDWFNSIRAVQLHYLKVAFPGATDAELVPKLTRNFLKEGYMEKTGPRQTEGFKKRWFTLDHRRLMYFKDPLDAFAKGEVFLGNKDHGYQIFPGLPSGTHHNGSWQHGITIKTPERCFLFTCETEEDQESWMKHFSDVMSAPMSPQEFAMEATFRHKH
;
A
#
# COMPACT_ATOMS: atom_id res chain seq x y z
N MET A 1 43.83 14.05 15.21
CA MET A 1 42.53 13.94 14.51
C MET A 1 42.29 15.23 13.78
N SER A 2 41.98 15.18 12.49
CA SER A 2 41.63 16.39 11.73
C SER A 2 40.33 17.01 12.27
N GLY A 3 40.13 18.32 12.05
CA GLY A 3 38.87 18.99 12.45
C GLY A 3 37.65 18.31 11.84
N SER A 4 37.77 17.79 10.62
CA SER A 4 36.73 17.02 9.93
C SER A 4 36.39 15.70 10.64
N GLU A 5 37.41 14.91 11.04
CA GLU A 5 37.21 13.66 11.78
C GLU A 5 36.50 13.85 13.11
N ARG A 6 36.81 14.96 13.82
CA ARG A 6 36.14 15.29 15.09
C ARG A 6 34.66 15.56 14.88
N LYS A 7 34.29 16.27 13.81
CA LYS A 7 32.90 16.60 13.48
C LYS A 7 32.11 15.35 13.05
N ILE A 8 32.71 14.48 12.24
CA ILE A 8 32.11 13.20 11.85
C ILE A 8 31.85 12.33 13.09
N ARG A 9 32.81 12.29 14.03
CA ARG A 9 32.63 11.58 15.31
C ARG A 9 31.46 12.17 16.11
N ALA A 10 31.36 13.49 16.22
CA ALA A 10 30.25 14.14 16.93
C ALA A 10 28.89 13.81 16.30
N LEU A 11 28.76 13.81 14.97
CA LEU A 11 27.53 13.39 14.29
C LEU A 11 27.18 11.92 14.57
N ARG A 12 28.18 11.04 14.58
CA ARG A 12 27.97 9.63 14.93
C ARG A 12 27.47 9.48 16.36
N GLU A 13 27.97 10.28 17.29
CA GLU A 13 27.46 10.32 18.68
C GLU A 13 26.01 10.85 18.74
N ILE A 14 25.65 11.85 17.93
CA ILE A 14 24.27 12.34 17.81
C ILE A 14 23.34 11.28 17.20
N LEU A 15 23.81 10.50 16.22
CA LEU A 15 23.06 9.40 15.61
C LEU A 15 22.72 8.28 16.60
N GLN A 16 23.51 8.10 17.67
CA GLN A 16 23.22 7.13 18.73
C GLN A 16 22.09 7.58 19.67
N LYS A 17 21.59 8.83 19.55
CA LYS A 17 20.44 9.27 20.34
C LYS A 17 19.17 8.53 19.90
N PRO A 18 18.23 8.24 20.83
CA PRO A 18 16.98 7.55 20.51
C PRO A 18 16.23 8.18 19.32
N GLY A 19 15.76 7.32 18.40
CA GLY A 19 15.01 7.71 17.21
C GLY A 19 15.84 8.16 16.01
N ASN A 20 17.12 8.50 16.19
CA ASN A 20 18.02 8.89 15.10
C ASN A 20 18.57 7.69 14.30
N ASN A 21 18.43 6.47 14.82
CA ASN A 21 18.85 5.22 14.18
C ASN A 21 17.92 4.76 13.03
N THR A 22 16.84 5.49 12.77
CA THR A 22 15.96 5.25 11.63
C THR A 22 15.64 6.56 10.92
N CYS A 23 15.40 6.50 9.62
CA CYS A 23 15.00 7.64 8.80
C CYS A 23 13.72 8.28 9.34
N ALA A 24 13.75 9.59 9.58
CA ALA A 24 12.63 10.36 10.11
C ALA A 24 11.34 10.30 9.26
N ASP A 25 11.44 9.92 7.99
CA ASP A 25 10.31 10.01 7.04
C ASP A 25 9.75 8.65 6.61
N CYS A 26 10.59 7.62 6.51
CA CYS A 26 10.16 6.31 6.01
C CYS A 26 10.59 5.14 6.90
N GLY A 27 11.26 5.41 8.02
CA GLY A 27 11.72 4.38 8.96
C GLY A 27 12.76 3.41 8.40
N ALA A 28 13.39 3.70 7.25
CA ALA A 28 14.57 2.95 6.80
C ALA A 28 15.64 2.95 7.91
N PRO A 29 16.31 1.82 8.20
CA PRO A 29 17.36 1.77 9.20
C PRO A 29 18.59 2.59 8.76
N ASP A 30 19.42 2.95 9.73
CA ASP A 30 20.78 3.49 9.55
C ASP A 30 20.86 4.68 8.58
N PRO A 31 20.21 5.82 8.90
CA PRO A 31 20.24 6.99 8.03
C PRO A 31 21.62 7.63 7.94
N GLU A 32 22.16 7.72 6.73
CA GLU A 32 23.49 8.31 6.45
C GLU A 32 23.44 9.77 5.97
N TRP A 33 22.24 10.36 5.94
CA TRP A 33 22.01 11.75 5.53
C TRP A 33 21.26 12.50 6.63
N ALA A 34 21.37 13.83 6.60
CA ALA A 34 20.66 14.69 7.52
C ALA A 34 20.19 15.96 6.82
N SER A 35 19.08 16.52 7.29
CA SER A 35 18.67 17.89 6.98
C SER A 35 19.14 18.81 8.10
N CYS A 36 20.15 19.64 7.83
CA CYS A 36 20.73 20.55 8.81
C CYS A 36 19.86 21.78 9.09
N SER A 37 18.83 22.04 8.29
CA SER A 37 17.83 23.09 8.57
C SER A 37 16.60 22.58 9.31
N LEU A 38 16.23 21.30 9.15
CA LEU A 38 15.09 20.69 9.85
C LEU A 38 15.49 19.93 11.11
N GLY A 39 16.75 19.51 11.22
CA GLY A 39 17.25 18.81 12.41
C GLY A 39 16.92 17.32 12.42
N VAL A 40 16.85 16.67 11.24
CA VAL A 40 16.46 15.26 11.09
C VAL A 40 17.52 14.44 10.37
N PHE A 41 17.63 13.16 10.75
CA PHE A 41 18.39 12.13 10.05
C PHE A 41 17.47 11.32 9.14
N ILE A 42 17.89 11.16 7.89
CA ILE A 42 17.10 10.60 6.80
C ILE A 42 17.95 9.65 5.95
N CYS A 43 17.32 8.68 5.28
CA CYS A 43 18.03 7.78 4.37
C CYS A 43 18.38 8.48 3.05
N LEU A 44 19.24 7.85 2.24
CA LEU A 44 19.63 8.36 0.92
C LEU A 44 18.41 8.68 0.04
N ALA A 45 17.42 7.77 0.00
CA ALA A 45 16.23 7.96 -0.83
C ALA A 45 15.37 9.16 -0.38
N CYS A 46 15.19 9.38 0.92
CA CYS A 46 14.45 10.53 1.43
C CYS A 46 15.26 11.83 1.27
N SER A 47 16.59 11.79 1.39
CA SER A 47 17.43 12.95 1.06
C SER A 47 17.22 13.40 -0.39
N GLY A 48 17.00 12.46 -1.32
CA GLY A 48 16.62 12.74 -2.72
C GLY A 48 15.37 13.61 -2.82
N ILE A 49 14.33 13.28 -2.05
CA ILE A 49 13.07 14.03 -2.02
C ILE A 49 13.27 15.39 -1.35
N HIS A 50 14.01 15.47 -0.25
CA HIS A 50 14.30 16.73 0.43
C HIS A 50 15.07 17.73 -0.45
N ARG A 51 15.88 17.26 -1.41
CA ARG A 51 16.51 18.12 -2.42
C ARG A 51 15.51 18.78 -3.38
N ASN A 52 14.23 18.39 -3.38
CA ASN A 52 13.18 19.04 -4.16
C ASN A 52 12.43 20.13 -3.36
N ILE A 53 12.82 20.38 -2.11
CA ILE A 53 12.27 21.42 -1.22
C ILE A 53 13.41 22.19 -0.52
N GLN A 54 14.42 22.62 -1.28
CA GLN A 54 15.69 23.19 -0.76
C GLN A 54 15.50 24.46 0.06
N GLU A 55 14.46 25.24 -0.21
CA GLU A 55 14.08 26.43 0.58
C GLU A 55 13.71 26.08 2.03
N ILE A 56 13.28 24.84 2.28
CA ILE A 56 12.87 24.33 3.59
C ILE A 56 13.94 23.41 4.17
N SER A 57 14.52 22.54 3.33
CA SER A 57 15.42 21.47 3.76
C SER A 57 16.78 21.54 3.07
N LYS A 58 17.82 21.84 3.85
CA LYS A 58 19.22 21.77 3.42
C LYS A 58 19.81 20.42 3.84
N VAL A 59 20.13 19.56 2.86
CA VAL A 59 20.60 18.18 3.12
C VAL A 59 22.12 18.04 3.00
N LYS A 60 22.71 17.26 3.89
CA LYS A 60 24.15 16.92 3.91
C LYS A 60 24.35 15.43 4.20
N SER A 61 25.40 14.85 3.64
CA SER A 61 25.85 13.50 4.02
C SER A 61 26.51 13.58 5.39
N VAL A 62 26.21 12.62 6.26
CA VAL A 62 26.80 12.56 7.60
C VAL A 62 28.30 12.31 7.54
N GLY A 63 28.76 11.46 6.62
CA GLY A 63 30.17 11.05 6.51
C GLY A 63 30.99 11.82 5.47
N LEU A 64 30.35 12.41 4.45
CA LEU A 64 31.04 12.91 3.26
C LEU A 64 30.97 14.45 3.09
N SER A 65 30.11 15.14 3.83
CA SER A 65 29.92 16.58 3.68
C SER A 65 30.72 17.40 4.70
N HIS A 66 31.00 18.66 4.37
CA HIS A 66 31.51 19.62 5.34
C HIS A 66 30.39 20.11 6.26
N TRP A 67 30.66 20.11 7.57
CA TRP A 67 29.73 20.52 8.62
C TRP A 67 30.29 21.71 9.39
N GLU A 68 29.43 22.71 9.59
CA GLU A 68 29.71 23.86 10.45
C GLU A 68 29.35 23.55 11.89
N ASP A 69 29.98 24.25 12.85
CA ASP A 69 29.78 23.96 14.28
C ASP A 69 28.34 24.27 14.70
N GLN A 70 27.74 25.34 14.17
CA GLN A 70 26.33 25.69 14.40
C GLN A 70 25.37 24.62 13.89
N GLU A 71 25.69 23.96 12.76
CA GLU A 71 24.87 22.87 12.25
C GLU A 71 24.95 21.64 13.16
N LEU A 72 26.13 21.33 13.70
CA LEU A 72 26.31 20.25 14.67
C LEU A 72 25.54 20.51 15.96
N GLU A 73 25.62 21.73 16.48
CA GLU A 73 24.85 22.16 17.66
C GLU A 73 23.34 22.07 17.39
N PHE A 74 22.89 22.50 16.22
CA PHE A 74 21.49 22.41 15.82
C PHE A 74 21.02 20.96 15.71
N MET A 75 21.80 20.07 15.07
CA MET A 75 21.50 18.65 15.02
C MET A 75 21.51 17.99 16.41
N ALA A 76 22.43 18.40 17.29
CA ALA A 76 22.53 17.88 18.64
C ALA A 76 21.35 18.31 19.53
N LYS A 77 20.88 19.55 19.37
CA LYS A 77 19.71 20.10 20.08
C LYS A 77 18.39 19.52 19.56
N ASN A 78 18.32 19.25 18.26
CA ASN A 78 17.19 18.62 17.61
C ASN A 78 17.43 17.10 17.47
N GLY A 79 17.08 16.54 16.31
CA GLY A 79 17.00 15.11 16.07
C GLY A 79 15.58 14.70 15.69
N ASN A 80 15.42 13.42 15.38
CA ASN A 80 14.18 12.87 14.83
C ASN A 80 13.03 12.97 15.84
N GLU A 81 13.25 12.62 17.10
CA GLU A 81 12.21 12.65 18.14
C GLU A 81 11.70 14.07 18.44
N PRO A 82 12.55 15.09 18.71
CA PRO A 82 12.10 16.47 18.85
C PRO A 82 11.34 16.97 17.62
N THR A 83 11.84 16.68 16.42
CA THR A 83 11.22 17.14 15.17
C THR A 83 9.86 16.47 14.92
N LYS A 84 9.74 15.18 15.25
CA LYS A 84 8.48 14.43 15.18
C LYS A 84 7.41 15.03 16.08
N LYS A 85 7.75 15.49 17.29
CA LYS A 85 6.81 16.18 18.19
C LYS A 85 6.27 17.49 17.61
N ILE A 86 6.95 18.09 16.63
CA ILE A 86 6.54 19.33 15.98
C ILE A 86 5.77 19.04 14.69
N TYR A 87 6.30 18.20 13.80
CA TYR A 87 5.73 18.00 12.47
C TYR A 87 4.79 16.80 12.36
N GLU A 88 4.68 16.01 13.41
CA GLU A 88 3.72 14.90 13.53
C GLU A 88 2.85 15.05 14.78
N ALA A 89 2.71 16.28 15.31
CA ALA A 89 1.98 16.57 16.54
C ALA A 89 0.51 16.13 16.47
N THR A 90 -0.12 16.31 15.32
CA THR A 90 -1.57 16.12 15.12
C THR A 90 -1.89 15.23 13.93
N VAL A 91 -1.04 14.26 13.61
CA VAL A 91 -1.29 13.33 12.50
C VAL A 91 -2.57 12.53 12.78
N PRO A 92 -3.59 12.62 11.91
CA PRO A 92 -4.82 11.87 12.12
C PRO A 92 -4.59 10.37 12.06
N VAL A 93 -5.36 9.64 12.85
CA VAL A 93 -5.25 8.18 12.98
C VAL A 93 -5.40 7.44 11.65
N TYR A 94 -6.27 7.93 10.76
CA TYR A 94 -6.46 7.33 9.44
C TYR A 94 -5.34 7.69 8.46
N TYR A 95 -4.50 8.71 8.70
CA TYR A 95 -3.52 9.15 7.72
C TYR A 95 -2.45 8.07 7.50
N TYR A 96 -2.17 7.73 6.24
CA TYR A 96 -1.18 6.71 5.92
C TYR A 96 0.25 7.23 6.09
N LYS A 97 1.00 6.66 7.05
CA LYS A 97 2.43 6.92 7.21
C LYS A 97 3.24 5.93 6.35
N PRO A 98 3.96 6.39 5.32
CA PRO A 98 4.70 5.50 4.44
C PRO A 98 5.94 4.91 5.12
N ASN A 99 6.32 3.72 4.70
CA ASN A 99 7.61 3.09 5.03
C ASN A 99 8.55 3.10 3.82
N HIS A 100 9.79 2.62 4.01
CA HIS A 100 10.83 2.64 2.99
C HIS A 100 10.55 1.76 1.75
N LYS A 101 9.62 0.81 1.84
CA LYS A 101 9.16 -0.03 0.72
C LYS A 101 8.01 0.59 -0.07
N ASP A 102 7.39 1.65 0.44
CA ASP A 102 6.33 2.34 -0.27
C ASP A 102 6.86 3.13 -1.47
N CYS A 103 5.99 3.26 -2.46
CA CYS A 103 6.27 4.01 -3.69
C CYS A 103 6.66 5.47 -3.41
N GLN A 104 7.40 6.06 -4.35
CA GLN A 104 7.95 7.41 -4.22
C GLN A 104 6.86 8.46 -3.93
N VAL A 105 5.69 8.38 -4.58
CA VAL A 105 4.61 9.36 -4.41
C VAL A 105 4.12 9.45 -2.95
N LEU A 106 3.98 8.31 -2.26
CA LEU A 106 3.57 8.30 -0.86
C LEU A 106 4.65 8.92 0.04
N ARG A 107 5.92 8.55 -0.15
CA ARG A 107 7.04 9.09 0.62
C ARG A 107 7.23 10.59 0.38
N GLU A 108 7.10 11.04 -0.87
CA GLU A 108 7.21 12.45 -1.23
C GLU A 108 6.09 13.27 -0.60
N GLN A 109 4.84 12.84 -0.74
CA GLN A 109 3.72 13.60 -0.20
C GLN A 109 3.67 13.58 1.32
N TRP A 110 4.23 12.57 1.98
CA TRP A 110 4.44 12.58 3.43
C TRP A 110 5.46 13.63 3.86
N ILE A 111 6.63 13.69 3.21
CA ILE A 111 7.68 14.69 3.48
C ILE A 111 7.12 16.10 3.26
N ARG A 112 6.42 16.33 2.15
CA ARG A 112 5.80 17.62 1.84
C ARG A 112 4.66 17.97 2.81
N ALA A 113 3.83 17.00 3.21
CA ALA A 113 2.77 17.23 4.20
C ALA A 113 3.35 17.69 5.55
N LYS A 114 4.43 17.05 5.99
CA LYS A 114 5.14 17.39 7.23
C LYS A 114 5.80 18.76 7.15
N TYR A 115 6.76 18.95 6.24
CA TYR A 115 7.69 20.07 6.35
C TYR A 115 7.31 21.29 5.50
N GLU A 116 6.73 21.06 4.32
CA GLU A 116 6.36 22.13 3.39
C GLU A 116 4.98 22.71 3.71
N ARG A 117 3.99 21.84 3.86
CA ARG A 117 2.60 22.24 4.12
C ARG A 117 2.25 22.31 5.59
N LYS A 118 3.06 21.70 6.46
CA LYS A 118 2.89 21.66 7.92
C LYS A 118 1.49 21.23 8.33
N GLU A 119 0.96 20.22 7.65
CA GLU A 119 -0.43 19.77 7.83
C GLU A 119 -0.70 19.31 9.27
N PHE A 120 0.32 18.78 9.97
CA PHE A 120 0.18 18.14 11.28
C PHE A 120 0.89 18.87 12.42
N SER A 121 1.28 20.13 12.22
CA SER A 121 2.05 20.88 13.21
C SER A 121 1.21 21.59 14.27
N GLU A 122 -0.04 21.86 13.97
CA GLU A 122 -0.95 22.59 14.86
C GLU A 122 -2.28 21.84 14.98
N ALA A 123 -2.89 21.89 16.17
CA ALA A 123 -4.20 21.32 16.41
C ALA A 123 -5.31 22.20 15.84
N GLY A 124 -6.43 21.59 15.45
CA GLY A 124 -7.61 22.31 14.96
C GLY A 124 -7.51 22.84 13.53
N ARG A 125 -6.44 22.51 12.80
CA ARG A 125 -6.40 22.76 11.35
C ARG A 125 -7.41 21.84 10.68
N ASN A 126 -8.35 22.41 9.93
CA ASN A 126 -9.26 21.62 9.10
C ASN A 126 -8.46 20.98 7.98
N LEU A 127 -8.48 19.65 7.93
CA LEU A 127 -7.77 18.89 6.92
C LEU A 127 -8.76 18.46 5.83
N ILE A 128 -8.36 18.60 4.57
CA ILE A 128 -9.22 18.36 3.40
C ILE A 128 -9.83 16.95 3.41
N TYR A 129 -9.13 15.99 4.00
CA TYR A 129 -9.56 14.59 4.07
C TYR A 129 -10.62 14.30 5.15
N GLU A 130 -10.98 15.29 5.98
CA GLU A 130 -12.08 15.24 6.97
C GLU A 130 -13.33 15.97 6.50
N GLU A 131 -13.33 16.50 5.28
CA GLU A 131 -14.53 17.06 4.68
C GLU A 131 -15.55 15.94 4.46
N GLY A 132 -16.77 16.10 4.97
CA GLY A 132 -17.83 15.08 4.89
C GLY A 132 -18.23 14.70 3.46
N THR A 133 -17.75 15.43 2.45
CA THR A 133 -17.82 15.04 1.03
C THR A 133 -16.61 15.57 0.26
N ARG A 134 -15.95 14.69 -0.50
CA ARG A 134 -14.89 15.05 -1.45
C ARG A 134 -15.38 14.83 -2.88
N ASP A 135 -15.29 15.87 -3.70
CA ASP A 135 -15.74 15.88 -5.09
C ASP A 135 -14.62 16.37 -6.01
N GLY A 136 -14.31 15.60 -7.05
CA GLY A 136 -13.22 15.97 -7.96
C GLY A 136 -13.08 15.05 -9.15
N MET A 137 -12.23 15.45 -10.09
CA MET A 137 -11.96 14.70 -11.31
C MET A 137 -10.76 13.77 -11.10
N LEU A 138 -10.85 12.54 -11.60
CA LEU A 138 -9.73 11.61 -11.70
C LEU A 138 -9.67 11.04 -13.11
N MET A 139 -8.44 10.84 -13.61
CA MET A 139 -8.21 10.11 -14.84
C MET A 139 -8.43 8.63 -14.56
N LYS A 140 -9.50 8.06 -15.11
CA LYS A 140 -9.92 6.68 -14.85
C LYS A 140 -9.75 5.82 -16.09
N ARG A 141 -9.08 4.67 -15.94
CA ARG A 141 -8.99 3.66 -17.00
C ARG A 141 -10.38 3.10 -17.35
N GLY A 142 -10.70 3.08 -18.64
CA GLY A 142 -11.84 2.39 -19.20
C GLY A 142 -11.74 0.88 -19.01
N ARG A 143 -12.88 0.18 -19.01
CA ARG A 143 -12.94 -1.25 -18.69
C ARG A 143 -12.21 -2.10 -19.74
N ASP A 144 -12.49 -1.86 -21.02
CA ASP A 144 -12.10 -2.76 -22.11
C ASP A 144 -11.21 -2.06 -23.15
N ASN A 145 -11.24 -0.73 -23.24
CA ASN A 145 -10.52 0.04 -24.25
C ASN A 145 -9.11 0.50 -23.81
N GLY A 146 -8.77 0.33 -22.53
CA GLY A 146 -7.49 0.74 -21.97
C GLY A 146 -7.19 2.25 -21.98
N GLN A 147 -8.16 3.10 -22.30
CA GLN A 147 -7.96 4.55 -22.30
C GLN A 147 -8.25 5.14 -20.92
N PHE A 148 -7.45 6.11 -20.48
CA PHE A 148 -7.78 6.91 -19.32
C PHE A 148 -8.62 8.10 -19.75
N LEU A 149 -9.76 8.29 -19.07
CA LEU A 149 -10.67 9.39 -19.34
C LEU A 149 -11.03 10.08 -18.03
N ASN A 150 -11.23 11.39 -18.11
CA ASN A 150 -11.64 12.21 -16.97
C ASN A 150 -13.02 11.80 -16.47
N ARG A 151 -13.12 11.48 -15.18
CA ARG A 151 -14.37 11.06 -14.52
C ARG A 151 -14.50 11.81 -13.19
N ARG A 152 -15.69 12.31 -12.91
CA ARG A 152 -15.99 12.91 -11.60
C ARG A 152 -16.19 11.79 -10.58
N PHE A 153 -15.51 11.89 -9.45
CA PHE A 153 -15.67 11.03 -8.30
C PHE A 153 -16.23 11.85 -7.14
N VAL A 154 -17.13 11.25 -6.38
CA VAL A 154 -17.70 11.86 -5.18
C VAL A 154 -17.63 10.83 -4.06
N LEU A 155 -16.79 11.09 -3.05
CA LEU A 155 -16.74 10.33 -1.80
C LEU A 155 -17.60 11.04 -0.78
N SER A 156 -18.57 10.34 -0.20
CA SER A 156 -19.47 10.86 0.82
C SER A 156 -19.33 10.05 2.10
N GLU A 157 -18.98 10.72 3.21
CA GLU A 157 -18.95 10.11 4.54
C GLU A 157 -20.36 9.72 4.97
N ARG A 158 -21.30 10.66 4.85
CA ARG A 158 -22.71 10.49 5.27
C ARG A 158 -23.37 9.29 4.60
N GLU A 159 -23.12 9.11 3.30
CA GLU A 159 -23.70 7.97 2.57
C GLU A 159 -22.85 6.70 2.67
N GLY A 160 -21.59 6.80 3.11
CA GLY A 160 -20.63 5.69 3.11
C GLY A 160 -20.32 5.17 1.71
N THR A 161 -20.33 6.05 0.69
CA THR A 161 -20.12 5.64 -0.71
C THR A 161 -19.07 6.46 -1.45
N LEU A 162 -18.38 5.79 -2.39
CA LEU A 162 -17.64 6.39 -3.49
C LEU A 162 -18.44 6.22 -4.77
N LYS A 163 -18.91 7.34 -5.33
CA LYS A 163 -19.62 7.37 -6.61
C LYS A 163 -18.67 7.85 -7.70
N TYR A 164 -18.88 7.40 -8.93
CA TYR A 164 -18.27 8.05 -10.08
C TYR A 164 -19.24 8.23 -11.23
N PHE A 165 -19.01 9.29 -11.99
CA PHE A 165 -19.86 9.75 -13.08
C PHE A 165 -19.06 9.75 -14.38
N THR A 166 -19.73 9.51 -15.51
CA THR A 166 -19.07 9.49 -16.83
C THR A 166 -18.55 10.86 -17.25
N LYS A 167 -19.17 11.93 -16.75
CA LYS A 167 -18.85 13.35 -17.01
C LYS A 167 -19.30 14.19 -15.81
N PHE A 168 -18.86 15.45 -15.75
CA PHE A 168 -19.06 16.34 -14.59
C PHE A 168 -20.54 16.66 -14.31
N ASP A 169 -21.32 16.88 -15.38
CA ASP A 169 -22.74 17.28 -15.38
C ASP A 169 -23.72 16.09 -15.36
N ALA A 170 -23.24 14.85 -15.27
CA ALA A 170 -24.12 13.69 -15.24
C ALA A 170 -24.93 13.66 -13.94
N LYS A 171 -26.25 13.50 -14.08
CA LYS A 171 -27.19 13.43 -12.95
C LYS A 171 -27.04 12.12 -12.16
N ASP A 172 -26.89 11.02 -12.88
CA ASP A 172 -26.85 9.68 -12.29
C ASP A 172 -25.42 9.12 -12.25
N PRO A 173 -25.01 8.49 -11.13
CA PRO A 173 -23.71 7.87 -11.02
C PRO A 173 -23.63 6.63 -11.93
N LYS A 174 -22.48 6.45 -12.58
CA LYS A 174 -22.20 5.24 -13.36
C LYS A 174 -21.99 4.02 -12.45
N ALA A 175 -21.47 4.25 -11.24
CA ALA A 175 -21.45 3.28 -10.17
C ALA A 175 -21.51 3.97 -8.81
N VAL A 176 -22.12 3.26 -7.85
CA VAL A 176 -22.12 3.59 -6.43
C VAL A 176 -21.40 2.44 -5.72
N ILE A 177 -20.32 2.74 -5.01
CA ILE A 177 -19.45 1.75 -4.38
C ILE A 177 -19.49 1.99 -2.88
N LYS A 178 -19.82 0.98 -2.07
CA LYS A 178 -19.78 1.12 -0.61
C LYS A 178 -18.33 1.14 -0.13
N VAL A 179 -17.99 2.13 0.70
CA VAL A 179 -16.60 2.40 1.12
C VAL A 179 -16.02 1.27 1.98
N ASP A 180 -16.86 0.58 2.74
CA ASP A 180 -16.50 -0.59 3.55
C ASP A 180 -16.03 -1.80 2.73
N THR A 181 -16.40 -1.85 1.45
CA THR A 181 -15.95 -2.90 0.52
C THR A 181 -14.73 -2.50 -0.31
N ILE A 182 -14.27 -1.24 -0.19
CA ILE A 182 -13.16 -0.72 -0.98
C ILE A 182 -11.82 -1.18 -0.37
N ASN A 183 -10.88 -1.55 -1.24
CA ASN A 183 -9.46 -1.40 -0.93
C ASN A 183 -8.84 -0.43 -1.93
N ALA A 184 -7.84 0.33 -1.50
CA ALA A 184 -7.07 1.23 -2.36
C ALA A 184 -5.58 1.02 -2.12
N THR A 185 -4.79 0.91 -3.18
CA THR A 185 -3.33 0.71 -3.07
C THR A 185 -2.63 1.34 -4.26
N PHE A 186 -1.53 2.05 -4.01
CA PHE A 186 -0.74 2.67 -5.07
C PHE A 186 -0.01 1.59 -5.87
N LYS A 187 -0.16 1.64 -7.20
CA LYS A 187 0.41 0.68 -8.15
C LYS A 187 1.01 1.39 -9.36
N PRO A 188 1.98 2.29 -9.16
CA PRO A 188 2.46 3.18 -10.22
C PRO A 188 3.08 2.43 -11.40
N GLU A 189 3.92 1.43 -11.14
CA GLU A 189 4.58 0.60 -12.16
C GLU A 189 3.55 -0.19 -12.99
N LYS A 190 2.61 -0.87 -12.31
CA LYS A 190 1.53 -1.64 -12.96
C LYS A 190 0.66 -0.76 -13.86
N ILE A 191 0.36 0.45 -13.39
CA ILE A 191 -0.53 1.40 -14.07
C ILE A 191 0.20 2.18 -15.17
N GLY A 192 1.54 2.28 -15.10
CA GLY A 192 2.34 3.10 -16.00
C GLY A 192 2.22 4.60 -15.70
N ASN A 193 1.95 4.98 -14.45
CA ASN A 193 1.85 6.37 -14.02
C ASN A 193 2.34 6.53 -12.57
N PRO A 194 3.20 7.50 -12.24
CA PRO A 194 3.76 7.65 -10.89
C PRO A 194 2.71 7.90 -9.79
N ASN A 195 1.54 8.40 -10.18
CA ASN A 195 0.39 8.69 -9.31
C ASN A 195 -0.71 7.63 -9.45
N GLY A 196 -0.40 6.45 -10.01
CA GLY A 196 -1.35 5.38 -10.24
C GLY A 196 -1.87 4.74 -8.95
N LEU A 197 -3.18 4.83 -8.73
CA LEU A 197 -3.91 4.20 -7.63
C LEU A 197 -4.86 3.11 -8.17
N GLN A 198 -4.75 1.90 -7.62
CA GLN A 198 -5.69 0.82 -7.85
C GLN A 198 -6.73 0.81 -6.73
N ILE A 199 -8.01 0.93 -7.11
CA ILE A 199 -9.16 0.76 -6.23
C ILE A 199 -9.82 -0.57 -6.57
N THR A 200 -10.02 -1.43 -5.58
CA THR A 200 -10.75 -2.69 -5.72
C THR A 200 -11.99 -2.68 -4.85
N TYR A 201 -13.06 -3.32 -5.32
CA TYR A 201 -14.29 -3.51 -4.55
C TYR A 201 -15.02 -4.75 -5.05
N LEU A 202 -15.95 -5.26 -4.25
CA LEU A 202 -16.79 -6.40 -4.65
C LEU A 202 -17.99 -5.93 -5.47
N LYS A 203 -18.13 -6.46 -6.68
CA LYS A 203 -19.32 -6.28 -7.53
C LYS A 203 -19.91 -7.65 -7.84
N ALA A 204 -21.12 -7.92 -7.36
CA ALA A 204 -21.79 -9.21 -7.50
C ALA A 204 -20.84 -10.39 -7.15
N TYR A 205 -20.20 -10.31 -5.98
CA TYR A 205 -19.28 -11.32 -5.46
C TYR A 205 -18.00 -11.57 -6.28
N SER A 206 -17.66 -10.67 -7.22
CA SER A 206 -16.37 -10.69 -7.91
C SER A 206 -15.61 -9.39 -7.69
N THR A 207 -14.30 -9.49 -7.53
CA THR A 207 -13.44 -8.32 -7.34
C THR A 207 -13.34 -7.53 -8.63
N ARG A 208 -13.74 -6.25 -8.55
CA ARG A 208 -13.64 -5.28 -9.63
C ARG A 208 -12.47 -4.33 -9.38
N ASN A 209 -11.54 -4.28 -10.33
CA ASN A 209 -10.49 -3.28 -10.38
C ASN A 209 -10.96 -1.99 -11.07
N ILE A 210 -10.60 -0.85 -10.47
CA ILE A 210 -10.60 0.48 -11.06
C ILE A 210 -9.18 1.02 -10.93
N PHE A 211 -8.62 1.50 -12.04
CA PHE A 211 -7.31 2.15 -12.06
C PHE A 211 -7.51 3.63 -12.32
N VAL A 212 -6.99 4.46 -11.43
CA VAL A 212 -7.11 5.93 -11.50
C VAL A 212 -5.75 6.58 -11.26
N TYR A 213 -5.59 7.81 -11.72
CA TYR A 213 -4.52 8.70 -11.29
C TYR A 213 -5.02 10.14 -11.32
N HIS A 214 -4.19 11.03 -10.78
CA HIS A 214 -4.31 12.48 -10.94
C HIS A 214 -2.94 13.06 -11.29
N ASP A 215 -2.89 14.16 -12.04
CA ASP A 215 -1.62 14.77 -12.45
C ASP A 215 -0.87 15.37 -11.25
N SER A 216 -1.61 15.99 -10.31
CA SER A 216 -1.09 16.34 -8.99
C SER A 216 -0.97 15.10 -8.09
N SER A 217 0.26 14.85 -7.62
CA SER A 217 0.57 13.79 -6.65
C SER A 217 -0.07 14.04 -5.29
N LYS A 218 -0.20 15.32 -4.88
CA LYS A 218 -0.93 15.68 -3.65
C LYS A 218 -2.39 15.23 -3.75
N GLU A 219 -3.08 15.58 -4.84
CA GLU A 219 -4.52 15.30 -4.97
C GLU A 219 -4.84 13.81 -4.89
N ILE A 220 -4.04 12.94 -5.53
CA ILE A 220 -4.28 11.50 -5.47
C ILE A 220 -4.00 10.92 -4.07
N VAL A 221 -3.01 11.45 -3.35
CA VAL A 221 -2.72 11.05 -1.96
C VAL A 221 -3.80 11.56 -1.00
N ASP A 222 -4.34 12.75 -1.25
CA ASP A 222 -5.50 13.27 -0.51
C ASP A 222 -6.74 12.41 -0.74
N TRP A 223 -7.02 11.99 -1.99
CA TRP A 223 -8.08 11.02 -2.27
C TRP A 223 -7.90 9.70 -1.51
N PHE A 224 -6.67 9.17 -1.49
CA PHE A 224 -6.33 7.96 -0.76
C PHE A 224 -6.57 8.10 0.74
N ASN A 225 -6.12 9.19 1.36
CA ASN A 225 -6.34 9.44 2.79
C ASN A 225 -7.80 9.78 3.12
N SER A 226 -8.54 10.41 2.21
CA SER A 226 -9.99 10.65 2.38
C SER A 226 -10.77 9.33 2.39
N ILE A 227 -10.44 8.38 1.51
CA ILE A 227 -11.02 7.04 1.53
C ILE A 227 -10.75 6.38 2.89
N ARG A 228 -9.50 6.47 3.39
CA ARG A 228 -9.12 5.93 4.71
C ARG A 228 -9.88 6.59 5.86
N ALA A 229 -10.10 7.91 5.81
CA ALA A 229 -10.88 8.64 6.81
C ALA A 229 -12.33 8.15 6.89
N VAL A 230 -13.01 8.05 5.74
CA VAL A 230 -14.40 7.55 5.68
C VAL A 230 -14.48 6.08 6.09
N GLN A 231 -13.49 5.25 5.71
CA GLN A 231 -13.41 3.87 6.18
C GLN A 231 -13.29 3.78 7.70
N LEU A 232 -12.46 4.64 8.31
CA LEU A 232 -12.29 4.65 9.76
C LEU A 232 -13.59 5.06 10.46
N HIS A 233 -14.25 6.10 9.96
CA HIS A 233 -15.57 6.52 10.46
C HIS A 233 -16.56 5.34 10.42
N TYR A 234 -16.69 4.67 9.28
CA TYR A 234 -17.59 3.54 9.13
C TYR A 234 -17.25 2.39 10.09
N LEU A 235 -15.96 2.03 10.20
CA LEU A 235 -15.52 0.96 11.09
C LEU A 235 -15.77 1.28 12.57
N LYS A 236 -15.61 2.54 12.99
CA LYS A 236 -15.94 2.95 14.36
C LYS A 236 -17.43 2.81 14.67
N VAL A 237 -18.29 3.10 13.70
CA VAL A 237 -19.74 2.90 13.83
C VAL A 237 -20.10 1.41 13.85
N ALA A 238 -19.49 0.61 12.97
CA ALA A 238 -19.75 -0.83 12.86
C ALA A 238 -19.19 -1.63 14.05
N PHE A 239 -18.12 -1.14 14.69
CA PHE A 239 -17.41 -1.80 15.79
C PHE A 239 -17.11 -0.80 16.93
N PRO A 240 -18.13 -0.36 17.69
CA PRO A 240 -17.98 0.72 18.68
C PRO A 240 -17.04 0.40 19.84
N GLY A 241 -16.72 -0.88 20.08
CA GLY A 241 -15.75 -1.31 21.08
C GLY A 241 -14.33 -1.53 20.56
N ALA A 242 -14.09 -1.39 19.26
CA ALA A 242 -12.78 -1.59 18.67
C ALA A 242 -11.89 -0.34 18.82
N THR A 243 -10.63 -0.57 19.17
CA THR A 243 -9.62 0.48 19.28
C THR A 243 -9.10 0.91 17.91
N ASP A 244 -8.55 2.12 17.84
CA ASP A 244 -7.90 2.62 16.61
C ASP A 244 -6.79 1.68 16.12
N ALA A 245 -6.04 1.06 17.02
CA ALA A 245 -4.99 0.09 16.70
C ALA A 245 -5.54 -1.17 16.01
N GLU A 246 -6.75 -1.58 16.33
CA GLU A 246 -7.42 -2.73 15.69
C GLU A 246 -8.08 -2.38 14.35
N LEU A 247 -8.47 -1.11 14.17
CA LEU A 247 -9.19 -0.64 12.98
C LEU A 247 -8.28 -0.12 11.87
N VAL A 248 -7.21 0.61 12.20
CA VAL A 248 -6.29 1.21 11.21
C VAL A 248 -5.71 0.19 10.22
N PRO A 249 -5.30 -1.03 10.62
CA PRO A 249 -4.84 -2.04 9.68
C PRO A 249 -5.91 -2.53 8.68
N LYS A 250 -7.19 -2.29 8.97
CA LYS A 250 -8.35 -2.74 8.16
C LYS A 250 -8.83 -1.71 7.14
N LEU A 251 -8.24 -0.51 7.11
CA LEU A 251 -8.60 0.56 6.16
C LEU A 251 -8.17 0.18 4.74
N THR A 252 -7.18 0.87 4.19
CA THR A 252 -6.53 0.48 2.94
C THR A 252 -5.32 -0.41 3.21
N ARG A 253 -5.09 -1.38 2.34
CA ARG A 253 -4.03 -2.38 2.49
C ARG A 253 -3.31 -2.64 1.18
N ASN A 254 -2.01 -2.85 1.28
CA ASN A 254 -1.20 -3.34 0.16
C ASN A 254 -1.46 -4.84 -0.04
N PHE A 255 -1.36 -5.28 -1.29
CA PHE A 255 -1.37 -6.72 -1.58
C PHE A 255 -0.12 -7.38 -1.01
N LEU A 256 -0.30 -8.59 -0.45
CA LEU A 256 0.78 -9.34 0.19
C LEU A 256 1.85 -9.72 -0.83
N LYS A 257 1.42 -10.20 -2.00
CA LYS A 257 2.30 -10.49 -3.13
C LYS A 257 1.53 -10.40 -4.44
N GLU A 258 2.24 -9.98 -5.49
CA GLU A 258 1.77 -10.02 -6.86
C GLU A 258 2.86 -10.53 -7.78
N GLY A 259 2.48 -11.08 -8.92
CA GLY A 259 3.43 -11.62 -9.87
C GLY A 259 2.77 -12.60 -10.83
N TYR A 260 3.50 -13.00 -11.86
CA TYR A 260 3.03 -14.03 -12.77
C TYR A 260 3.29 -15.42 -12.17
N MET A 261 2.32 -16.32 -12.33
CA MET A 261 2.48 -17.78 -12.19
C MET A 261 1.76 -18.44 -13.38
N GLU A 262 2.10 -19.67 -13.73
CA GLU A 262 1.24 -20.48 -14.59
C GLU A 262 0.26 -21.30 -13.73
N LYS A 263 -0.92 -21.60 -14.28
CA LYS A 263 -1.90 -22.47 -13.64
C LYS A 263 -2.61 -23.38 -14.64
N THR A 264 -3.00 -24.58 -14.21
CA THR A 264 -3.93 -25.46 -14.94
C THR A 264 -5.39 -25.26 -14.49
N GLY A 265 -6.33 -25.92 -15.16
CA GLY A 265 -7.75 -25.91 -14.83
C GLY A 265 -8.14 -26.91 -13.74
N PRO A 266 -9.43 -27.00 -13.40
CA PRO A 266 -9.93 -27.85 -12.31
C PRO A 266 -9.69 -29.34 -12.53
N ARG A 267 -9.63 -29.81 -13.78
CA ARG A 267 -9.38 -31.22 -14.10
C ARG A 267 -7.88 -31.57 -14.11
N GLN A 268 -7.02 -30.55 -14.03
CA GLN A 268 -5.55 -30.67 -14.03
C GLN A 268 -4.96 -31.30 -15.31
N THR A 269 -5.82 -31.54 -16.31
CA THR A 269 -5.45 -32.01 -17.65
C THR A 269 -5.46 -30.87 -18.65
N GLU A 270 -6.04 -29.72 -18.30
CA GLU A 270 -5.94 -28.53 -19.12
C GLU A 270 -4.49 -28.02 -19.18
N GLY A 271 -4.13 -27.36 -20.28
CA GLY A 271 -2.81 -26.77 -20.39
C GLY A 271 -2.58 -25.66 -19.35
N PHE A 272 -1.34 -25.57 -18.86
CA PHE A 272 -0.91 -24.49 -17.99
C PHE A 272 -0.97 -23.15 -18.74
N LYS A 273 -1.46 -22.11 -18.06
CA LYS A 273 -1.59 -20.76 -18.63
C LYS A 273 -1.00 -19.74 -17.68
N LYS A 274 -0.09 -18.89 -18.18
CA LYS A 274 0.43 -17.71 -17.48
C LYS A 274 -0.70 -16.75 -17.09
N ARG A 275 -0.74 -16.34 -15.83
CA ARG A 275 -1.72 -15.40 -15.26
C ARG A 275 -1.03 -14.47 -14.29
N TRP A 276 -1.52 -13.23 -14.21
CA TRP A 276 -1.10 -12.30 -13.16
C TRP A 276 -1.87 -12.63 -11.89
N PHE A 277 -1.17 -12.92 -10.79
CA PHE A 277 -1.76 -13.20 -9.50
C PHE A 277 -1.63 -12.00 -8.56
N THR A 278 -2.65 -11.81 -7.73
CA THR A 278 -2.67 -10.83 -6.65
C THR A 278 -3.20 -11.52 -5.40
N LEU A 279 -2.39 -11.58 -4.35
CA LEU A 279 -2.79 -12.07 -3.03
C LEU A 279 -3.21 -10.88 -2.16
N ASP A 280 -4.52 -10.72 -1.98
CA ASP A 280 -5.13 -9.74 -1.09
C ASP A 280 -5.65 -10.44 0.17
N HIS A 281 -4.86 -10.41 1.24
CA HIS A 281 -5.15 -11.13 2.48
C HIS A 281 -5.39 -12.64 2.21
N ARG A 282 -6.61 -13.13 2.40
CA ARG A 282 -7.03 -14.51 2.12
C ARG A 282 -7.55 -14.73 0.70
N ARG A 283 -7.55 -13.71 -0.15
CA ARG A 283 -8.11 -13.78 -1.51
C ARG A 283 -6.99 -13.79 -2.54
N LEU A 284 -6.75 -14.95 -3.14
CA LEU A 284 -5.85 -15.09 -4.29
C LEU A 284 -6.64 -14.93 -5.58
N MET A 285 -6.39 -13.82 -6.29
CA MET A 285 -7.05 -13.50 -7.56
C MET A 285 -6.08 -13.74 -8.70
N TYR A 286 -6.59 -14.18 -9.86
CA TYR A 286 -5.77 -14.29 -11.07
C TYR A 286 -6.43 -13.65 -12.30
N PHE A 287 -5.62 -12.97 -13.09
CA PHE A 287 -6.01 -12.15 -14.24
C PHE A 287 -5.28 -12.61 -15.50
N LYS A 288 -5.84 -12.31 -16.67
CA LYS A 288 -5.10 -12.52 -17.93
C LYS A 288 -4.01 -11.43 -18.03
N ASP A 289 -4.42 -10.20 -17.82
CA ASP A 289 -3.58 -9.02 -17.86
C ASP A 289 -3.63 -8.28 -16.50
N PRO A 290 -2.54 -7.69 -15.98
CA PRO A 290 -2.53 -7.05 -14.65
C PRO A 290 -3.52 -5.89 -14.49
N LEU A 291 -3.91 -5.28 -15.62
CA LEU A 291 -4.88 -4.17 -15.69
C LEU A 291 -6.29 -4.62 -16.06
N ASP A 292 -6.58 -5.92 -16.03
CA ASP A 292 -7.93 -6.44 -16.24
C ASP A 292 -8.89 -5.90 -15.17
N ALA A 293 -10.08 -5.52 -15.62
CA ALA A 293 -11.12 -5.02 -14.73
C ALA A 293 -11.66 -6.09 -13.78
N PHE A 294 -11.63 -7.37 -14.15
CA PHE A 294 -12.18 -8.46 -13.34
C PHE A 294 -11.22 -9.64 -13.33
N ALA A 295 -11.16 -10.34 -12.20
CA ALA A 295 -10.41 -11.57 -12.10
C ALA A 295 -11.03 -12.65 -13.01
N LYS A 296 -10.17 -13.51 -13.59
CA LYS A 296 -10.61 -14.73 -14.28
C LYS A 296 -11.05 -15.81 -13.28
N GLY A 297 -10.61 -15.69 -12.04
CA GLY A 297 -11.09 -16.47 -10.92
C GLY A 297 -10.39 -16.04 -9.63
N GLU A 298 -10.96 -16.49 -8.52
CA GLU A 298 -10.60 -16.06 -7.19
C GLU A 298 -10.61 -17.30 -6.30
N VAL A 299 -9.65 -17.38 -5.38
CA VAL A 299 -9.48 -18.50 -4.46
C VAL A 299 -9.40 -17.95 -3.06
N PHE A 300 -10.22 -18.48 -2.16
CA PHE A 300 -10.08 -18.20 -0.74
C PHE A 300 -9.01 -19.12 -0.13
N LEU A 301 -8.10 -18.55 0.65
CA LEU A 301 -7.05 -19.25 1.38
C LEU A 301 -7.38 -19.20 2.87
N GLY A 302 -8.06 -20.26 3.33
CA GLY A 302 -8.42 -20.43 4.74
C GLY A 302 -7.23 -20.88 5.58
N ASN A 303 -7.53 -21.23 6.83
CA ASN A 303 -6.53 -21.69 7.79
C ASN A 303 -6.25 -23.20 7.63
N LYS A 304 -5.03 -23.62 7.96
CA LYS A 304 -4.58 -25.02 7.86
C LYS A 304 -5.41 -26.03 8.64
N ASP A 305 -5.96 -25.61 9.77
CA ASP A 305 -6.82 -26.44 10.63
C ASP A 305 -8.19 -26.71 9.98
N HIS A 306 -8.50 -25.99 8.87
CA HIS A 306 -9.74 -26.10 8.12
C HIS A 306 -9.53 -26.72 6.73
N GLY A 307 -8.48 -27.52 6.56
CA GLY A 307 -8.24 -28.30 5.33
C GLY A 307 -7.53 -27.54 4.21
N TYR A 308 -6.92 -26.38 4.51
CA TYR A 308 -6.05 -25.66 3.58
C TYR A 308 -4.60 -26.09 3.77
N GLN A 309 -3.93 -26.50 2.70
CA GLN A 309 -2.54 -26.95 2.77
C GLN A 309 -1.77 -26.44 1.57
N ILE A 310 -0.46 -26.27 1.74
CA ILE A 310 0.45 -25.89 0.67
C ILE A 310 1.66 -26.81 0.65
N PHE A 311 2.06 -27.21 -0.55
CA PHE A 311 3.21 -28.09 -0.78
C PHE A 311 4.08 -27.53 -1.90
N PRO A 312 5.42 -27.63 -1.77
CA PRO A 312 6.32 -27.37 -2.88
C PRO A 312 6.21 -28.49 -3.92
N GLY A 313 6.31 -28.13 -5.20
CA GLY A 313 6.22 -29.05 -6.32
C GLY A 313 4.79 -29.35 -6.78
N LEU A 314 4.71 -30.20 -7.81
CA LEU A 314 3.47 -30.72 -8.36
C LEU A 314 3.27 -32.18 -7.91
N PRO A 315 2.03 -32.67 -7.78
CA PRO A 315 1.78 -34.08 -7.46
C PRO A 315 2.43 -35.02 -8.49
N SER A 316 2.90 -36.19 -8.05
CA SER A 316 3.46 -37.20 -8.93
C SER A 316 2.47 -37.60 -10.02
N GLY A 317 2.94 -37.69 -11.27
CA GLY A 317 2.09 -38.00 -12.42
C GLY A 317 1.31 -36.81 -13.01
N THR A 318 1.52 -35.59 -12.52
CA THR A 318 0.94 -34.39 -13.13
C THR A 318 1.43 -34.21 -14.56
N HIS A 319 0.50 -34.13 -15.51
CA HIS A 319 0.83 -33.78 -16.89
C HIS A 319 1.15 -32.28 -16.97
N HIS A 320 2.43 -31.94 -16.87
CA HIS A 320 2.92 -30.58 -16.93
C HIS A 320 3.35 -30.21 -18.35
N ASN A 321 2.61 -29.30 -18.98
CA ASN A 321 2.94 -28.70 -20.28
C ASN A 321 3.20 -27.19 -20.20
N GLY A 322 3.45 -26.68 -19.00
CA GLY A 322 3.84 -25.29 -18.76
C GLY A 322 5.31 -25.06 -19.09
N SER A 323 5.67 -23.78 -19.23
CA SER A 323 7.07 -23.38 -19.46
C SER A 323 7.88 -23.34 -18.16
N TRP A 324 7.22 -23.21 -17.01
CA TRP A 324 7.86 -22.96 -15.73
C TRP A 324 7.91 -24.21 -14.85
N GLN A 325 9.04 -24.46 -14.17
CA GLN A 325 9.31 -25.76 -13.51
C GLN A 325 9.11 -25.74 -11.99
N HIS A 326 9.08 -24.57 -11.36
CA HIS A 326 9.04 -24.45 -9.91
C HIS A 326 7.60 -24.54 -9.40
N GLY A 327 7.12 -25.76 -9.12
CA GLY A 327 5.71 -26.04 -8.81
C GLY A 327 5.24 -25.60 -7.42
N ILE A 328 3.97 -25.23 -7.30
CA ILE A 328 3.29 -25.00 -6.03
C ILE A 328 1.94 -25.73 -6.08
N THR A 329 1.64 -26.51 -5.05
CA THR A 329 0.34 -27.16 -4.88
C THR A 329 -0.39 -26.55 -3.70
N ILE A 330 -1.55 -25.93 -3.94
CA ILE A 330 -2.47 -25.49 -2.90
C ILE A 330 -3.66 -26.44 -2.85
N LYS A 331 -3.84 -27.11 -1.72
CA LYS A 331 -5.02 -27.92 -1.43
C LYS A 331 -6.01 -27.07 -0.64
N THR A 332 -7.25 -27.06 -1.11
CA THR A 332 -8.42 -26.50 -0.40
C THR A 332 -9.41 -27.63 -0.13
N PRO A 333 -10.43 -27.45 0.74
CA PRO A 333 -11.46 -28.47 0.96
C PRO A 333 -12.18 -28.93 -0.31
N GLU A 334 -12.32 -28.04 -1.30
CA GLU A 334 -13.08 -28.31 -2.53
C GLU A 334 -12.22 -28.84 -3.67
N ARG A 335 -10.99 -28.33 -3.82
CA ARG A 335 -10.08 -28.75 -4.90
C ARG A 335 -8.61 -28.46 -4.63
N CYS A 336 -7.76 -29.10 -5.43
CA CYS A 336 -6.34 -28.79 -5.52
C CYS A 336 -6.06 -27.83 -6.69
N PHE A 337 -5.25 -26.82 -6.42
CA PHE A 337 -4.74 -25.86 -7.40
C PHE A 337 -3.26 -26.12 -7.62
N LEU A 338 -2.87 -26.18 -8.89
CA LEU A 338 -1.48 -26.39 -9.30
C LEU A 338 -0.97 -25.15 -10.01
N PHE A 339 0.15 -24.63 -9.53
CA PHE A 339 0.83 -23.47 -10.08
C PHE A 339 2.29 -23.81 -10.38
N THR A 340 2.90 -23.02 -11.27
CA THR A 340 4.35 -23.03 -11.48
C THR A 340 4.88 -21.60 -11.53
N CYS A 341 6.10 -21.40 -11.02
CA CYS A 341 6.82 -20.13 -10.97
C CYS A 341 8.05 -20.18 -11.89
N GLU A 342 8.44 -19.02 -12.41
CA GLU A 342 9.58 -18.88 -13.32
C GLU A 342 10.92 -19.21 -12.66
N THR A 343 11.08 -18.83 -11.39
CA THR A 343 12.30 -19.03 -10.61
C THR A 343 11.99 -19.67 -9.25
N GLU A 344 12.99 -20.34 -8.68
CA GLU A 344 12.93 -20.89 -7.32
C GLU A 344 12.71 -19.79 -6.27
N GLU A 345 13.39 -18.64 -6.41
CA GLU A 345 13.20 -17.50 -5.51
C GLU A 345 11.75 -17.00 -5.50
N ASP A 346 11.09 -16.91 -6.66
CA ASP A 346 9.70 -16.48 -6.72
C ASP A 346 8.75 -17.55 -6.12
N GLN A 347 9.06 -18.83 -6.33
CA GLN A 347 8.34 -19.95 -5.73
C GLN A 347 8.42 -19.90 -4.19
N GLU A 348 9.63 -19.79 -3.62
CA GLU A 348 9.85 -19.66 -2.18
C GLU A 348 9.12 -18.45 -1.60
N SER A 349 9.18 -17.32 -2.32
CA SER A 349 8.49 -16.09 -1.96
C SER A 349 6.96 -16.29 -1.91
N TRP A 350 6.36 -16.92 -2.93
CA TRP A 350 4.92 -17.24 -2.93
C TRP A 350 4.55 -18.21 -1.81
N MET A 351 5.31 -19.30 -1.66
CA MET A 351 5.11 -20.32 -0.62
C MET A 351 5.10 -19.69 0.77
N LYS A 352 6.03 -18.79 1.06
CA LYS A 352 6.09 -18.07 2.34
C LYS A 352 4.80 -17.30 2.61
N HIS A 353 4.35 -16.47 1.67
CA HIS A 353 3.13 -15.67 1.88
C HIS A 353 1.87 -16.53 2.03
N PHE A 354 1.75 -17.62 1.25
CA PHE A 354 0.64 -18.56 1.42
C PHE A 354 0.68 -19.27 2.77
N SER A 355 1.86 -19.72 3.21
CA SER A 355 2.06 -20.35 4.52
C SER A 355 1.69 -19.40 5.66
N ASP A 356 2.12 -18.14 5.60
CA ASP A 356 1.81 -17.12 6.60
C ASP A 356 0.28 -16.90 6.69
N VAL A 357 -0.40 -16.78 5.55
CA VAL A 357 -1.87 -16.62 5.48
C VAL A 357 -2.60 -17.86 6.03
N MET A 358 -2.17 -19.07 5.67
CA MET A 358 -2.81 -20.31 6.13
C MET A 358 -2.52 -20.62 7.60
N SER A 359 -1.44 -20.07 8.16
CA SER A 359 -1.10 -20.23 9.58
C SER A 359 -1.82 -19.23 10.48
N ALA A 360 -2.20 -18.06 9.95
CA ALA A 360 -2.94 -17.06 10.70
C ALA A 360 -4.36 -17.58 11.07
N PRO A 361 -4.87 -17.30 12.28
CA PRO A 361 -6.24 -17.62 12.66
C PRO A 361 -7.24 -16.84 11.79
N MET A 362 -8.44 -17.40 11.61
CA MET A 362 -9.51 -16.73 10.86
C MET A 362 -10.39 -15.89 11.78
N SER A 363 -10.73 -14.67 11.34
CA SER A 363 -11.73 -13.84 12.02
C SER A 363 -13.16 -14.32 11.71
N PRO A 364 -14.17 -13.98 12.53
CA PRO A 364 -15.57 -14.29 12.22
C PRO A 364 -16.03 -13.80 10.83
N GLN A 365 -15.54 -12.64 10.40
CA GLN A 365 -15.82 -12.09 9.08
C GLN A 365 -15.18 -12.92 7.95
N GLU A 366 -14.01 -13.51 8.20
CA GLU A 366 -13.33 -14.38 7.23
C GLU A 366 -14.03 -15.72 7.07
N PHE A 367 -14.59 -16.30 8.14
CA PHE A 367 -15.45 -17.47 8.04
C PHE A 367 -16.70 -17.19 7.19
N ALA A 368 -17.34 -16.04 7.37
CA ALA A 368 -18.46 -15.62 6.53
C ALA A 368 -18.05 -15.42 5.05
N MET A 369 -16.85 -14.87 4.82
CA MET A 369 -16.29 -14.74 3.48
C MET A 369 -16.02 -16.11 2.85
N GLU A 370 -15.42 -17.05 3.59
CA GLU A 370 -15.18 -18.42 3.15
C GLU A 370 -16.47 -19.09 2.67
N ALA A 371 -17.53 -19.05 3.49
CA ALA A 371 -18.83 -19.63 3.14
C ALA A 371 -19.39 -19.05 1.83
N THR A 372 -19.22 -17.75 1.60
CA THR A 372 -19.64 -17.09 0.36
C THR A 372 -18.85 -17.59 -0.86
N PHE A 373 -17.57 -17.94 -0.70
CA PHE A 373 -16.78 -18.55 -1.76
C PHE A 373 -17.22 -19.99 -2.06
N ARG A 374 -17.53 -20.77 -1.02
CA ARG A 374 -17.96 -22.16 -1.18
C ARG A 374 -19.27 -22.30 -1.94
N HIS A 375 -20.22 -21.40 -1.71
CA HIS A 375 -21.50 -21.43 -2.44
C HIS A 375 -21.41 -21.06 -3.92
N LYS A 376 -20.25 -20.58 -4.40
CA LYS A 376 -20.05 -20.11 -5.78
C LYS A 376 -19.44 -21.17 -6.70
N HIS A 377 -18.84 -22.20 -6.13
CA HIS A 377 -18.18 -23.31 -6.81
C HIS A 377 -18.87 -24.62 -6.50
#